data_AF-A0A9N8P258-F1
#
_entry.id   AF-A0A9N8P258-F1
#
_cell.length_a   1.000
_cell.length_b   1.000
_cell.length_c   1.000
_cell.angle_alpha   90.00
_cell.angle_beta   90.00
_cell.angle_gamma   90.00
#
_symmetry.space_group_name_H-M   'P 1'
#
loop_
_entity.id
_entity.type
_entity.pdbx_description
1 polymer ?
#
loop_
_entity_poly.entity_id
_entity_poly.type
_entity_poly.pdbx_seq_one_letter_code
_entity_poly.pdbx_strand_id
1 'polypeptide(L)'
;MNNITLEDLYKKAVIKQYEEVKNGEDYIYLSAPTRGKLNKLCWEIFETKPVSKDDQVVFNTLLGFPFDLNTKNKFRSNTNQFRPIETFLKGETDPDKMEVVDLAAILVDFQLRPFNKFRKQIDPDDLELINDLRDTKFFSPQNSSDDLIDEVKNENVIDQKIEEPEENQSEEPESELKQEGQKQESASTFGGKKPPIGIWRYSGIAAVLAGLGFIIYLTLLKNDCMQWSGDHYEEVSCDLKMEGIGTFNAPEPYDERIIDLRRIKVCDTTTFFKNEKAVVWYAKVGDSVEFFNTHGMHPENGRALRPITPYIIHKYVVKK
;
A
#
# COMPACT_ATOMS: atom_id res chain seq x y z
N MET A 1 -2.38 -28.81 -17.72
CA MET A 1 -2.88 -27.70 -16.88
C MET A 1 -1.92 -26.55 -17.07
N ASN A 2 -2.37 -25.42 -17.61
CA ASN A 2 -1.49 -24.27 -17.85
C ASN A 2 -1.22 -23.60 -16.50
N ASN A 3 0.04 -23.49 -16.10
CA ASN A 3 0.43 -22.73 -14.91
C ASN A 3 0.04 -21.27 -15.12
N ILE A 4 -0.88 -20.74 -14.30
CA ILE A 4 -1.30 -19.34 -14.34
C ILE A 4 -0.20 -18.50 -13.70
N THR A 5 0.35 -17.57 -14.47
CA THR A 5 1.38 -16.63 -14.02
C THR A 5 0.76 -15.42 -13.30
N LEU A 6 1.59 -14.64 -12.61
CA LEU A 6 1.15 -13.38 -11.99
C LEU A 6 0.72 -12.35 -13.04
N GLU A 7 1.34 -12.38 -14.22
CA GLU A 7 0.94 -11.58 -15.38
C GLU A 7 -0.46 -11.97 -15.84
N ASP A 8 -0.78 -13.27 -15.90
CA ASP A 8 -2.12 -13.75 -16.25
C ASP A 8 -3.18 -13.28 -15.26
N LEU A 9 -2.85 -13.23 -13.96
CA LEU A 9 -3.77 -12.69 -12.94
C LEU A 9 -4.01 -11.19 -13.14
N TYR A 10 -2.95 -10.43 -13.40
CA TYR A 10 -3.07 -9.00 -13.65
C TYR A 10 -3.93 -8.72 -14.87
N LYS A 11 -3.64 -9.41 -15.99
CA LYS A 11 -4.42 -9.33 -17.22
C LYS A 11 -5.90 -9.65 -16.97
N LYS A 12 -6.19 -10.73 -16.23
CA LYS A 12 -7.57 -11.10 -15.86
C LYS A 12 -8.24 -10.04 -14.97
N ALA A 13 -7.52 -9.44 -14.03
CA ALA A 13 -8.04 -8.38 -13.17
C ALA A 13 -8.40 -7.12 -13.98
N VAL A 14 -7.54 -6.73 -14.92
CA VAL A 14 -7.80 -5.60 -15.83
C VAL A 14 -9.02 -5.87 -16.72
N ILE A 15 -9.15 -7.08 -17.29
CA ILE A 15 -10.34 -7.46 -18.08
C ILE A 15 -11.60 -7.48 -17.20
N LYS A 16 -11.52 -7.97 -15.96
CA LYS A 16 -12.66 -7.93 -15.04
C LYS A 16 -13.10 -6.48 -14.78
N GLN A 17 -12.15 -5.58 -14.53
CA GLN A 17 -12.44 -4.16 -14.36
C GLN A 17 -13.09 -3.57 -15.61
N TYR A 18 -12.56 -3.88 -16.80
CA TYR A 18 -13.15 -3.46 -18.07
C TYR A 18 -14.62 -3.88 -18.18
N GLU A 19 -14.92 -5.14 -17.89
CA GLU A 19 -16.28 -5.68 -17.95
C GLU A 19 -17.25 -4.98 -16.98
N GLU A 20 -16.75 -4.57 -15.80
CA GLU A 20 -17.52 -3.81 -14.81
C GLU A 20 -17.80 -2.36 -15.26
N VAL A 21 -16.85 -1.70 -15.92
CA VAL A 21 -16.95 -0.26 -16.23
C VAL A 21 -17.38 0.06 -17.66
N LYS A 22 -17.39 -0.92 -18.59
CA LYS A 22 -17.62 -0.66 -20.03
C LYS A 22 -18.97 -0.02 -20.38
N ASN A 23 -19.95 -0.14 -19.49
CA ASN A 23 -21.29 0.46 -19.63
C ASN A 23 -21.50 1.65 -18.68
N GLY A 24 -20.44 2.13 -18.01
CA GLY A 24 -20.48 3.22 -17.04
C GLY A 24 -20.20 4.60 -17.66
N GLU A 25 -19.43 5.42 -16.95
CA GLU A 25 -19.13 6.82 -17.34
C GLU A 25 -18.52 6.92 -18.75
N ASP A 26 -17.51 6.09 -19.03
CA ASP A 26 -16.78 6.09 -20.30
C ASP A 26 -17.42 5.17 -21.38
N TYR A 27 -18.74 4.89 -21.29
CA TYR A 27 -19.40 3.91 -22.17
C TYR A 27 -19.25 4.22 -23.66
N ILE A 28 -19.20 5.51 -24.04
CA ILE A 28 -19.04 5.96 -25.44
C ILE A 28 -17.77 5.35 -26.05
N TYR A 29 -16.73 5.20 -25.24
CA TYR A 29 -15.46 4.63 -25.62
C TYR A 29 -15.38 3.13 -25.38
N LEU A 30 -15.87 2.65 -24.24
CA LEU A 30 -15.59 1.30 -23.73
C LEU A 30 -16.62 0.23 -24.12
N SER A 31 -17.88 0.58 -24.36
CA SER A 31 -18.93 -0.40 -24.71
C SER A 31 -18.66 -1.13 -26.03
N ALA A 32 -18.10 -0.40 -27.00
CA ALA A 32 -17.66 -0.91 -28.29
C ALA A 32 -16.30 -0.27 -28.62
N PRO A 33 -15.21 -0.78 -28.05
CA PRO A 33 -13.90 -0.14 -28.12
C PRO A 33 -13.32 -0.32 -29.52
N THR A 34 -12.77 0.77 -30.04
CA THR A 34 -11.92 0.77 -31.24
C THR A 34 -10.63 1.49 -30.89
N ARG A 35 -9.52 1.16 -31.54
CA ARG A 35 -8.24 1.88 -31.33
C ARG A 35 -8.37 3.41 -31.39
N GLY A 36 -9.25 3.94 -32.25
CA GLY A 36 -9.51 5.38 -32.34
C GLY A 36 -10.29 5.93 -31.13
N LYS A 37 -11.26 5.18 -30.61
CA LYS A 37 -11.97 5.53 -29.37
C LYS A 37 -11.04 5.47 -28.16
N LEU A 38 -10.25 4.41 -28.04
CA LEU A 38 -9.29 4.25 -26.95
C LEU A 38 -8.18 5.31 -26.98
N ASN A 39 -7.72 5.70 -28.18
CA ASN A 39 -6.79 6.82 -28.34
C ASN A 39 -7.40 8.13 -27.81
N LYS A 40 -8.65 8.45 -28.18
CA LYS A 40 -9.35 9.66 -27.67
C LYS A 40 -9.54 9.62 -26.15
N LEU A 41 -10.01 8.50 -25.61
CA LEU A 41 -10.18 8.32 -24.16
C LEU A 41 -8.85 8.52 -23.41
N CYS A 42 -7.76 7.96 -23.92
CA CYS A 42 -6.44 8.14 -23.34
C CYS A 42 -6.04 9.62 -23.29
N TRP A 43 -6.26 10.36 -24.38
CA TRP A 43 -6.01 11.81 -24.37
C TRP A 43 -6.86 12.53 -23.31
N GLU A 44 -8.15 12.23 -23.24
CA GLU A 44 -9.08 12.86 -22.29
C GLU A 44 -8.68 12.57 -20.84
N ILE A 45 -8.28 11.34 -20.52
CA ILE A 45 -7.79 10.99 -19.18
C ILE A 45 -6.57 11.85 -18.81
N PHE A 46 -5.58 11.96 -19.70
CA PHE A 46 -4.35 12.71 -19.41
C PHE A 46 -4.52 14.23 -19.48
N GLU A 47 -5.52 14.73 -20.20
CA GLU A 47 -5.86 16.15 -20.29
C GLU A 47 -6.68 16.62 -19.07
N THR A 48 -7.50 15.75 -18.47
CA THR A 48 -8.52 16.17 -17.48
C THR A 48 -8.33 15.60 -16.08
N LYS A 49 -7.73 14.41 -15.93
CA LYS A 49 -7.61 13.71 -14.64
C LYS A 49 -6.20 13.89 -14.05
N PRO A 50 -6.05 13.90 -12.71
CA PRO A 50 -4.72 13.86 -12.09
C PRO A 50 -4.05 12.52 -12.37
N VAL A 51 -2.94 12.54 -13.11
CA VAL A 51 -2.21 11.34 -13.54
C VAL A 51 -1.01 11.08 -12.62
N SER A 52 -0.85 9.83 -12.17
CA SER A 52 0.28 9.45 -11.32
C SER A 52 1.61 9.45 -12.10
N LYS A 53 2.74 9.50 -11.38
CA LYS A 53 4.07 9.36 -12.01
C LYS A 53 4.22 8.03 -12.74
N ASP A 54 3.64 6.96 -12.19
CA ASP A 54 3.68 5.64 -12.80
C ASP A 54 2.91 5.61 -14.12
N ASP A 55 1.71 6.21 -14.16
CA ASP A 55 0.90 6.31 -15.38
C ASP A 55 1.58 7.14 -16.47
N GLN A 56 2.31 8.20 -16.10
CA GLN A 56 3.14 8.97 -17.03
C GLN A 56 4.26 8.11 -17.63
N VAL A 57 4.92 7.27 -16.81
CA VAL A 57 5.96 6.34 -17.30
C VAL A 57 5.37 5.32 -18.28
N VAL A 58 4.20 4.77 -17.98
CA VAL A 58 3.48 3.82 -18.87
C VAL A 58 3.18 4.48 -20.22
N PHE A 59 2.59 5.68 -20.20
CA PHE A 59 2.30 6.46 -21.40
C PHE A 59 3.55 6.69 -22.24
N ASN A 60 4.62 7.19 -21.60
CA ASN A 60 5.86 7.55 -22.30
C ASN A 60 6.52 6.32 -22.92
N THR A 61 6.46 5.17 -22.23
CA THR A 61 7.06 3.92 -22.69
C THR A 61 6.32 3.37 -23.89
N LEU A 62 4.99 3.36 -23.88
CA LEU A 62 4.21 2.82 -24.99
C LEU A 62 4.22 3.74 -26.22
N LEU A 63 4.09 5.05 -26.01
CA LEU A 63 3.93 6.03 -27.10
C LEU A 63 5.26 6.60 -27.60
N GLY A 64 6.32 6.53 -26.78
CA GLY A 64 7.67 6.95 -27.13
C GLY A 64 7.95 8.45 -26.99
N PHE A 65 7.12 9.20 -26.27
CA PHE A 65 7.31 10.62 -25.98
C PHE A 65 6.53 11.04 -24.72
N PRO A 66 6.96 12.10 -24.01
CA PRO A 66 6.25 12.62 -22.85
C PRO A 66 4.88 13.22 -23.23
N PHE A 67 3.88 13.04 -22.35
CA PHE A 67 2.61 13.75 -22.50
C PHE A 67 2.83 15.27 -22.37
N ASP A 68 2.30 16.01 -23.34
CA ASP A 68 2.35 17.47 -23.39
C ASP A 68 1.14 17.99 -24.19
N LEU A 69 0.48 19.04 -23.71
CA LEU A 69 -0.75 19.57 -24.31
C LEU A 69 -0.54 20.05 -25.76
N ASN A 70 0.66 20.50 -26.13
CA ASN A 70 1.00 20.93 -27.48
C ASN A 70 1.22 19.76 -28.43
N THR A 71 1.34 18.53 -27.92
CA THR A 71 1.58 17.33 -28.72
C THR A 71 0.29 16.64 -29.20
N LYS A 72 -0.89 17.25 -29.01
CA LYS A 72 -2.21 16.67 -29.36
C LYS A 72 -2.28 16.06 -30.76
N ASN A 73 -1.75 16.76 -31.76
CA ASN A 73 -1.74 16.26 -33.14
C ASN A 73 -0.80 15.06 -33.33
N LYS A 74 0.37 15.09 -32.69
CA LYS A 74 1.32 13.97 -32.66
C LYS A 74 0.74 12.78 -31.92
N PHE A 75 0.00 13.00 -30.84
CA PHE A 75 -0.67 11.93 -30.11
C PHE A 75 -1.77 11.26 -30.95
N ARG A 76 -2.63 12.06 -31.60
CA ARG A 76 -3.73 11.55 -32.44
C ARG A 76 -3.25 10.67 -33.59
N SER A 77 -2.08 10.94 -34.16
CA SER A 77 -1.51 10.12 -35.24
C SER A 77 -1.05 8.73 -34.78
N ASN A 78 -0.85 8.50 -33.47
CA ASN A 78 -0.41 7.22 -32.90
C ASN A 78 -1.55 6.22 -32.64
N THR A 79 -2.68 6.38 -33.32
CA THR A 79 -3.86 5.50 -33.18
C THR A 79 -3.53 4.00 -33.34
N ASN A 80 -2.52 3.64 -34.16
CA ASN A 80 -2.13 2.25 -34.36
C ASN A 80 -1.51 1.57 -33.12
N GLN A 81 -0.92 2.34 -32.20
CA GLN A 81 -0.34 1.81 -30.95
C GLN A 81 -1.43 1.30 -29.99
N PHE A 82 -2.69 1.68 -30.21
CA PHE A 82 -3.84 1.22 -29.42
C PHE A 82 -4.45 -0.09 -29.94
N ARG A 83 -3.98 -0.63 -31.07
CA ARG A 83 -4.48 -1.92 -31.60
C ARG A 83 -4.32 -3.07 -30.60
N PRO A 84 -3.16 -3.28 -29.94
CA PRO A 84 -3.00 -4.36 -28.97
C PRO A 84 -3.91 -4.21 -27.74
N ILE A 85 -4.24 -2.98 -27.35
CA ILE A 85 -5.15 -2.68 -26.25
C ILE A 85 -6.59 -3.00 -26.65
N GLU A 86 -6.98 -2.61 -27.87
CA GLU A 86 -8.28 -2.92 -28.45
C GLU A 86 -8.54 -4.44 -28.47
N THR A 87 -7.61 -5.21 -29.02
CA THR A 87 -7.78 -6.67 -29.15
C THR A 87 -7.69 -7.38 -27.80
N PHE A 88 -6.90 -6.84 -26.86
CA PHE A 88 -6.87 -7.33 -25.48
C PHE A 88 -8.20 -7.14 -24.75
N LEU A 89 -8.76 -5.92 -24.74
CA LEU A 89 -10.02 -5.63 -24.05
C LEU A 89 -11.20 -6.42 -24.65
N LYS A 90 -11.16 -6.72 -25.94
CA LYS A 90 -12.15 -7.59 -26.61
C LYS A 90 -11.95 -9.09 -26.35
N GLY A 91 -10.88 -9.49 -25.65
CA GLY A 91 -10.53 -10.88 -25.42
C GLY A 91 -10.04 -11.63 -26.66
N GLU A 92 -9.63 -10.91 -27.72
CA GLU A 92 -9.17 -11.50 -28.98
C GLU A 92 -7.69 -11.91 -28.93
N THR A 93 -6.88 -11.20 -28.13
CA THR A 93 -5.44 -11.46 -28.00
C THR A 93 -4.97 -11.33 -26.56
N ASP A 94 -3.86 -12.00 -26.25
CA ASP A 94 -3.15 -11.85 -24.99
C ASP A 94 -1.80 -11.14 -25.22
N PRO A 95 -1.63 -9.87 -24.79
CA PRO A 95 -0.40 -9.12 -25.02
C PRO A 95 0.81 -9.68 -24.24
N ASP A 96 1.95 -9.84 -24.91
CA ASP A 96 3.22 -10.18 -24.25
C ASP A 96 3.81 -9.00 -23.47
N LYS A 97 3.49 -7.77 -23.90
CA LYS A 97 4.07 -6.53 -23.36
C LYS A 97 3.20 -5.97 -22.24
N MET A 98 3.74 -5.90 -21.03
CA MET A 98 3.01 -5.40 -19.87
C MET A 98 2.63 -3.92 -19.99
N GLU A 99 3.38 -3.13 -20.77
CA GLU A 99 3.06 -1.72 -21.01
C GLU A 99 1.72 -1.54 -21.74
N VAL A 100 1.34 -2.52 -22.58
CA VAL A 100 0.04 -2.56 -23.25
C VAL A 100 -1.06 -2.79 -22.22
N VAL A 101 -0.86 -3.75 -21.32
CA VAL A 101 -1.82 -4.11 -20.26
C VAL A 101 -1.92 -2.99 -19.22
N ASP A 102 -0.81 -2.34 -18.90
CA ASP A 102 -0.75 -1.19 -18.00
C ASP A 102 -1.50 0.02 -18.59
N LEU A 103 -1.33 0.32 -19.89
CA LEU A 103 -2.12 1.37 -20.49
C LEU A 103 -3.60 0.98 -20.55
N ALA A 104 -3.94 -0.28 -20.81
CA ALA A 104 -5.32 -0.77 -20.71
C ALA A 104 -5.90 -0.55 -19.30
N ALA A 105 -5.10 -0.84 -18.26
CA ALA A 105 -5.46 -0.63 -16.86
C ALA A 105 -5.75 0.85 -16.54
N ILE A 106 -5.02 1.78 -17.17
CA ILE A 106 -5.31 3.23 -17.07
C ILE A 106 -6.67 3.55 -17.71
N LEU A 107 -6.95 3.03 -18.90
CA LEU A 107 -8.20 3.33 -19.64
C LEU A 107 -9.46 2.84 -18.94
N VAL A 108 -9.35 1.82 -18.09
CA VAL A 108 -10.47 1.25 -17.32
C VAL A 108 -10.43 1.62 -15.84
N ASP A 109 -9.55 2.56 -15.49
CA ASP A 109 -9.28 3.04 -14.14
C ASP A 109 -9.04 1.95 -13.08
N PHE A 110 -8.30 0.89 -13.45
CA PHE A 110 -7.92 -0.18 -12.53
C PHE A 110 -6.84 0.26 -11.54
N GLN A 111 -7.16 0.44 -10.25
CA GLN A 111 -6.28 1.13 -9.28
C GLN A 111 -4.95 0.44 -8.96
N LEU A 112 -4.88 -0.88 -9.07
CA LEU A 112 -3.68 -1.67 -8.80
C LEU A 112 -2.74 -1.75 -10.02
N ARG A 113 -2.56 -0.62 -10.72
CA ARG A 113 -1.65 -0.44 -11.86
C ARG A 113 -0.42 0.39 -11.45
N PRO A 114 0.75 0.24 -12.12
CA PRO A 114 1.09 -0.72 -13.17
C PRO A 114 1.41 -2.13 -12.62
N PHE A 115 1.74 -3.09 -13.48
CA PHE A 115 2.01 -4.49 -13.11
C PHE A 115 3.02 -4.65 -11.97
N ASN A 116 4.08 -3.83 -11.95
CA ASN A 116 5.06 -3.87 -10.86
C ASN A 116 4.45 -3.54 -9.48
N LYS A 117 3.45 -2.66 -9.43
CA LYS A 117 2.70 -2.35 -8.22
C LYS A 117 1.77 -3.50 -7.85
N PHE A 118 1.05 -4.06 -8.82
CA PHE A 118 0.23 -5.25 -8.64
C PHE A 118 1.03 -6.41 -8.05
N ARG A 119 2.21 -6.70 -8.62
CA ARG A 119 3.10 -7.77 -8.18
C ARG A 119 3.62 -7.58 -6.75
N LYS A 120 3.88 -6.35 -6.32
CA LYS A 120 4.35 -6.08 -4.96
C LYS A 120 3.25 -6.22 -3.92
N GLN A 121 1.99 -6.00 -4.34
CA GLN A 121 0.83 -6.06 -3.46
C GLN A 121 0.19 -7.46 -3.41
N ILE A 122 0.45 -8.31 -4.40
CA ILE A 122 0.00 -9.71 -4.43
C ILE A 122 1.18 -10.62 -4.07
N ASP A 123 1.11 -11.21 -2.88
CA ASP A 123 2.08 -12.16 -2.36
C ASP A 123 2.13 -13.42 -3.26
N PRO A 124 3.31 -13.97 -3.59
CA PRO A 124 3.44 -15.30 -4.20
C PRO A 124 2.62 -16.40 -3.49
N ASP A 125 2.43 -16.28 -2.17
CA ASP A 125 1.61 -17.20 -1.38
C ASP A 125 0.10 -17.00 -1.65
N ASP A 126 -0.33 -15.77 -1.95
CA ASP A 126 -1.70 -15.49 -2.42
C ASP A 126 -1.91 -16.06 -3.84
N LEU A 127 -0.87 -16.05 -4.68
CA LEU A 127 -0.91 -16.62 -6.01
C LEU A 127 -1.11 -18.15 -5.98
N GLU A 128 -0.41 -18.86 -5.08
CA GLU A 128 -0.62 -20.31 -4.89
C GLU A 128 -2.00 -20.60 -4.31
N LEU A 129 -2.46 -19.78 -3.35
CA LEU A 129 -3.80 -19.89 -2.78
C LEU A 129 -4.90 -19.73 -3.85
N ILE A 130 -4.78 -18.73 -4.71
CA ILE A 130 -5.73 -18.47 -5.81
C ILE A 130 -5.71 -19.62 -6.82
N ASN A 131 -4.53 -20.18 -7.13
CA ASN A 131 -4.42 -21.31 -8.05
C ASN A 131 -5.09 -22.56 -7.46
N ASP A 132 -4.86 -22.86 -6.17
CA ASP A 132 -5.51 -24.00 -5.54
C ASP A 132 -7.05 -23.85 -5.42
N LEU A 133 -7.52 -22.63 -5.13
CA LEU A 133 -8.95 -22.29 -5.07
C LEU A 133 -9.64 -22.46 -6.43
N ARG A 134 -8.90 -22.34 -7.53
CA ARG A 134 -9.39 -22.58 -8.89
C ARG A 134 -9.46 -24.06 -9.25
N ASP A 135 -8.51 -24.86 -8.80
CA ASP A 135 -8.50 -26.31 -9.04
C ASP A 135 -9.58 -27.05 -8.22
N THR A 136 -9.94 -26.49 -7.07
CA THR A 136 -11.09 -26.94 -6.29
C THR A 136 -12.38 -26.31 -6.86
N LYS A 137 -12.99 -26.97 -7.85
CA LYS A 137 -14.37 -26.67 -8.31
C LYS A 137 -15.35 -26.75 -7.13
N PHE A 138 -15.59 -25.64 -6.44
CA PHE A 138 -16.71 -25.45 -5.54
C PHE A 138 -17.47 -24.18 -5.94
N PHE A 139 -18.71 -24.41 -6.39
CA PHE A 139 -19.79 -23.47 -6.73
C PHE A 139 -19.66 -22.63 -8.02
N SER A 140 -20.16 -23.21 -9.11
CA SER A 140 -20.96 -22.43 -10.07
C SER A 140 -22.34 -22.17 -9.47
N PRO A 141 -22.83 -20.93 -9.41
CA PRO A 141 -24.27 -20.68 -9.38
C PRO A 141 -24.80 -20.80 -10.81
N GLN A 142 -25.66 -21.79 -11.04
CA GLN A 142 -26.54 -21.81 -12.21
C GLN A 142 -27.81 -21.01 -11.92
N ASN A 143 -28.18 -20.19 -12.91
CA ASN A 143 -29.52 -19.78 -13.37
C ASN A 143 -30.40 -18.80 -12.59
N SER A 144 -31.17 -18.05 -13.42
CA SER A 144 -32.37 -17.22 -13.20
C SER A 144 -32.07 -15.71 -13.19
N SER A 145 -32.60 -14.86 -14.06
CA SER A 145 -33.69 -15.01 -15.05
C SER A 145 -33.70 -13.79 -15.98
N ASP A 146 -34.23 -14.01 -17.18
CA ASP A 146 -34.52 -13.07 -18.26
C ASP A 146 -35.44 -11.89 -17.87
N ASP A 147 -35.33 -10.84 -18.69
CA ASP A 147 -36.31 -9.84 -19.10
C ASP A 147 -37.02 -8.97 -18.04
N LEU A 148 -36.84 -7.66 -18.16
CA LEU A 148 -37.89 -6.75 -18.62
C LEU A 148 -37.27 -5.39 -19.03
N ILE A 149 -37.43 -5.08 -20.31
CA ILE A 149 -37.30 -3.74 -20.90
C ILE A 149 -38.58 -2.97 -20.55
N ASP A 150 -38.47 -1.70 -20.19
CA ASP A 150 -39.39 -0.68 -20.72
C ASP A 150 -38.77 0.73 -20.67
N GLU A 151 -38.79 1.35 -21.85
CA GLU A 151 -38.46 2.75 -22.12
C GLU A 151 -39.54 3.69 -21.59
N VAL A 152 -39.15 4.88 -21.09
CA VAL A 152 -39.94 6.10 -21.28
C VAL A 152 -39.02 7.27 -21.62
N LYS A 153 -39.31 7.91 -22.75
CA LYS A 153 -38.69 9.12 -23.32
C LYS A 153 -39.31 10.41 -22.78
N ASN A 154 -38.65 11.52 -23.15
CA ASN A 154 -39.10 12.92 -23.25
C ASN A 154 -39.01 13.77 -21.98
N GLU A 155 -38.60 15.05 -22.01
CA GLU A 155 -37.99 15.96 -22.98
C GLU A 155 -37.80 17.31 -22.23
N ASN A 156 -36.81 18.12 -22.63
CA ASN A 156 -36.81 19.61 -22.64
C ASN A 156 -36.75 20.38 -21.28
N VAL A 157 -36.12 21.55 -21.07
CA VAL A 157 -35.48 22.59 -21.91
C VAL A 157 -34.93 23.74 -20.98
N ILE A 158 -34.07 24.61 -21.54
CA ILE A 158 -33.67 26.01 -21.18
C ILE A 158 -32.28 26.27 -20.54
N ASP A 159 -31.53 27.07 -21.33
CA ASP A 159 -30.33 27.86 -21.10
C ASP A 159 -30.36 28.85 -19.92
N GLN A 160 -29.19 29.23 -19.39
CA GLN A 160 -28.77 30.65 -19.46
C GLN A 160 -27.28 30.86 -19.15
N LYS A 161 -26.66 31.58 -20.07
CA LYS A 161 -25.37 32.28 -20.03
C LYS A 161 -25.51 33.55 -19.17
N ILE A 162 -24.41 34.04 -18.58
CA ILE A 162 -23.90 35.44 -18.66
C ILE A 162 -23.02 35.83 -17.45
N GLU A 163 -21.76 36.12 -17.80
CA GLU A 163 -20.86 37.22 -17.40
C GLU A 163 -20.35 37.43 -15.95
N GLU A 164 -19.02 37.50 -15.93
CA GLU A 164 -18.09 38.23 -15.03
C GLU A 164 -18.45 39.73 -14.95
N PRO A 165 -17.99 40.48 -13.92
CA PRO A 165 -16.74 41.22 -14.15
C PRO A 165 -15.82 41.42 -12.92
N GLU A 166 -14.60 41.82 -13.28
CA GLU A 166 -13.46 42.44 -12.58
C GLU A 166 -13.86 43.55 -11.56
N GLU A 167 -13.04 44.13 -10.68
CA GLU A 167 -11.63 44.59 -10.66
C GLU A 167 -11.41 45.11 -9.19
N ASN A 168 -10.26 45.19 -8.53
CA ASN A 168 -9.06 46.02 -8.76
C ASN A 168 -8.08 45.73 -7.59
N GLN A 169 -6.79 45.45 -7.83
CA GLN A 169 -5.61 46.35 -7.70
C GLN A 169 -5.59 47.22 -6.41
N SER A 170 -4.51 47.36 -5.64
CA SER A 170 -3.14 47.67 -6.07
C SER A 170 -2.12 47.58 -4.90
N GLU A 171 -0.89 47.20 -5.25
CA GLU A 171 0.42 47.80 -4.87
C GLU A 171 1.06 47.60 -3.46
N GLU A 172 2.17 46.85 -3.52
CA GLU A 172 3.47 46.95 -2.81
C GLU A 172 4.05 48.40 -2.75
N PRO A 173 5.12 48.74 -1.98
CA PRO A 173 6.37 47.94 -1.86
C PRO A 173 7.16 47.97 -0.52
N GLU A 174 7.87 46.86 -0.32
CA GLU A 174 9.33 46.72 -0.11
C GLU A 174 10.09 47.55 0.96
N SER A 175 10.79 46.84 1.85
CA SER A 175 12.22 47.13 2.13
C SER A 175 12.95 45.96 2.81
N GLU A 176 14.11 45.64 2.25
CA GLU A 176 15.17 44.66 2.60
C GLU A 176 15.82 44.94 4.01
N LEU A 177 16.77 44.22 4.62
CA LEU A 177 17.83 43.28 4.21
C LEU A 177 18.50 42.59 5.46
N LYS A 178 18.69 41.27 5.38
CA LYS A 178 19.76 40.30 5.80
C LYS A 178 20.65 40.42 7.07
N GLN A 179 20.78 39.24 7.73
CA GLN A 179 21.97 38.41 8.17
C GLN A 179 23.40 39.02 8.07
N GLU A 180 24.48 38.63 8.78
CA GLU A 180 24.97 37.43 9.51
C GLU A 180 26.26 37.89 10.29
N GLY A 181 26.69 37.31 11.42
CA GLY A 181 27.85 36.39 11.43
C GLY A 181 29.10 36.85 12.24
N GLN A 182 29.50 36.01 13.22
CA GLN A 182 30.84 35.67 13.77
C GLN A 182 31.77 36.62 14.60
N LYS A 183 32.17 36.07 15.78
CA LYS A 183 33.49 35.99 16.50
C LYS A 183 34.43 37.22 16.50
N GLN A 184 35.09 37.63 17.59
CA GLN A 184 36.09 36.89 18.38
C GLN A 184 36.59 37.76 19.58
N GLU A 185 37.33 37.13 20.49
CA GLU A 185 37.89 37.58 21.78
C GLU A 185 38.52 39.00 21.86
N SER A 186 38.49 39.58 23.06
CA SER A 186 39.64 40.29 23.66
C SER A 186 39.49 40.49 25.17
N ALA A 187 40.63 40.43 25.86
CA ALA A 187 40.83 40.21 27.28
C ALA A 187 40.35 41.32 28.25
N SER A 188 40.07 40.94 29.50
CA SER A 188 40.72 41.58 30.67
C SER A 188 40.51 40.82 31.98
N THR A 189 41.64 40.57 32.64
CA THR A 189 41.88 40.74 34.08
C THR A 189 41.18 39.83 35.09
N PHE A 190 41.95 38.81 35.45
CA PHE A 190 42.08 38.18 36.76
C PHE A 190 41.78 39.13 37.94
N GLY A 191 40.73 38.82 38.69
CA GLY A 191 40.36 39.53 39.92
C GLY A 191 39.50 38.63 40.79
N GLY A 192 40.14 37.75 41.55
CA GLY A 192 39.48 36.86 42.48
C GLY A 192 38.62 37.62 43.48
N LYS A 193 37.30 37.42 43.42
CA LYS A 193 36.38 37.72 44.51
C LYS A 193 35.68 36.43 44.89
N LYS A 194 35.98 35.95 46.11
CA LYS A 194 35.31 34.82 46.75
C LYS A 194 33.80 35.13 46.82
N PRO A 195 32.89 34.21 46.44
CA PRO A 195 31.49 34.40 46.77
C PRO A 195 31.29 34.20 48.29
N PRO A 196 30.37 34.97 48.89
CA PRO A 196 30.14 34.98 50.32
C PRO A 196 29.61 33.62 50.82
N ILE A 197 30.03 33.26 52.03
CA ILE A 197 29.55 32.10 52.78
C ILE A 197 28.06 32.28 53.07
N GLY A 198 27.24 31.70 52.20
CA GLY A 198 25.77 31.73 52.31
C GLY A 198 25.02 30.82 51.32
N ILE A 199 25.72 30.09 50.43
CA ILE A 199 25.11 29.26 49.38
C ILE A 199 25.31 27.74 49.62
N TRP A 200 26.19 27.35 50.56
CA TRP A 200 26.51 25.94 50.82
C TRP A 200 25.34 25.14 51.40
N ARG A 201 24.32 25.80 51.97
CA ARG A 201 23.08 25.13 52.43
C ARG A 201 22.18 24.66 51.29
N TYR A 202 22.20 25.36 50.15
CA TYR A 202 21.43 24.95 48.97
C TYR A 202 22.18 23.95 48.09
N SER A 203 23.51 23.86 48.22
CA SER A 203 24.33 22.88 47.50
C SER A 203 23.96 21.44 47.87
N GLY A 204 23.72 21.16 49.17
CA GLY A 204 23.24 19.86 49.62
C GLY A 204 21.86 19.51 49.05
N ILE A 205 20.95 20.49 48.97
CA ILE A 205 19.60 20.29 48.44
C ILE A 205 19.64 20.06 46.91
N ALA A 206 20.44 20.84 46.18
CA ALA A 206 20.61 20.68 44.74
C ALA A 206 21.24 19.33 44.37
N ALA A 207 22.22 18.85 45.14
CA ALA A 207 22.83 17.54 44.93
C ALA A 207 21.83 16.40 45.19
N VAL A 208 20.97 16.52 46.20
CA VAL A 208 19.90 15.54 46.48
C VAL A 208 18.86 15.54 45.36
N LEU A 209 18.43 16.72 44.88
CA LEU A 209 17.48 16.83 43.77
C LEU A 209 18.06 16.28 42.45
N ALA A 210 19.33 16.57 42.16
CA ALA A 210 20.01 16.01 41.01
C ALA A 210 20.21 14.49 41.14
N GLY A 211 20.51 13.98 42.33
CA GLY A 211 20.62 12.56 42.61
C GLY A 211 19.29 11.82 42.43
N LEU A 212 18.18 12.37 42.97
CA LEU A 212 16.84 11.82 42.76
C LEU A 212 16.43 11.89 41.28
N GLY A 213 16.71 13.02 40.61
CA GLY A 213 16.47 13.16 39.17
C GLY A 213 17.27 12.16 38.35
N PHE A 214 18.52 11.89 38.71
CA PHE A 214 19.37 10.90 38.07
C PHE A 214 18.90 9.47 38.33
N ILE A 215 18.47 9.13 39.55
CA ILE A 215 17.88 7.82 39.85
C ILE A 215 16.58 7.62 39.06
N ILE A 216 15.69 8.62 39.02
CA ILE A 216 14.46 8.59 38.24
C ILE A 216 14.78 8.44 36.73
N TYR A 217 15.76 9.19 36.23
CA TYR A 217 16.24 9.08 34.85
C TYR A 217 16.76 7.67 34.53
N LEU A 218 17.56 7.07 35.42
CA LEU A 218 18.03 5.69 35.26
C LEU A 218 16.90 4.65 35.32
N THR A 219 15.85 4.88 36.11
CA THR A 219 14.68 3.99 36.12
C THR A 219 13.78 4.17 34.90
N LEU A 220 13.73 5.37 34.30
CA LEU A 220 12.99 5.64 33.06
C LEU A 220 13.73 5.19 31.79
N LEU A 221 15.04 4.96 31.87
CA LEU A 221 15.85 4.43 30.77
C LEU A 221 15.86 2.90 30.69
N LYS A 222 15.22 2.19 31.62
CA LYS A 222 14.99 0.76 31.47
C LYS A 222 13.85 0.55 30.48
N ASN A 223 14.20 0.47 29.21
CA ASN A 223 13.33 -0.14 28.22
C ASN A 223 13.46 -1.63 28.42
N ASP A 224 12.40 -2.28 28.87
CA ASP A 224 12.35 -3.73 28.84
C ASP A 224 12.45 -4.16 27.37
N CYS A 225 13.15 -5.26 27.10
CA CYS A 225 13.23 -5.85 25.76
C CYS A 225 12.47 -7.16 25.75
N MET A 226 12.10 -7.59 24.55
CA MET A 226 11.49 -8.90 24.33
C MET A 226 12.12 -9.57 23.10
N GLN A 227 12.07 -10.88 23.05
CA GLN A 227 12.65 -11.67 21.97
C GLN A 227 11.72 -12.82 21.60
N TRP A 228 11.56 -13.06 20.30
CA TRP A 228 10.82 -14.24 19.83
C TRP A 228 11.62 -15.50 20.13
N SER A 229 11.05 -16.39 20.95
CA SER A 229 11.67 -17.59 21.48
C SER A 229 10.72 -18.77 21.36
N GLY A 230 11.08 -19.76 20.54
CA GLY A 230 10.27 -20.95 20.32
C GLY A 230 8.94 -20.65 19.63
N ASP A 231 7.89 -20.36 20.39
CA ASP A 231 6.53 -20.12 19.90
C ASP A 231 5.88 -18.84 20.46
N HIS A 232 6.60 -17.98 21.16
CA HIS A 232 6.08 -16.73 21.71
C HIS A 232 7.19 -15.70 21.95
N TYR A 233 6.82 -14.47 22.31
CA TYR A 233 7.78 -13.48 22.81
C TYR A 233 8.05 -13.66 24.30
N GLU A 234 9.32 -13.60 24.68
CA GLU A 234 9.78 -13.64 26.08
C GLU A 234 10.45 -12.30 26.43
N GLU A 235 10.18 -11.78 27.62
CA GLU A 235 10.89 -10.61 28.15
C GLU A 235 12.34 -10.97 28.47
N VAL A 236 13.26 -10.18 27.93
CA VAL A 236 14.70 -10.40 28.03
C VAL A 236 15.46 -9.11 28.30
N SER A 237 16.72 -9.25 28.75
CA SER A 237 17.63 -8.10 28.79
C SER A 237 18.00 -7.65 27.37
N CYS A 238 17.98 -6.34 27.13
CA CYS A 238 18.44 -5.75 25.88
C CYS A 238 19.94 -6.01 25.60
N ASP A 239 20.71 -6.38 26.63
CA ASP A 239 22.16 -6.61 26.55
C ASP A 239 22.54 -8.05 26.15
N LEU A 240 21.56 -8.90 25.78
CA LEU A 240 21.84 -10.28 25.38
C LEU A 240 22.71 -10.32 24.12
N LYS A 241 23.96 -10.75 24.29
CA LYS A 241 24.85 -11.13 23.20
C LYS A 241 24.40 -12.48 22.64
N MET A 242 24.29 -12.59 21.32
CA MET A 242 23.87 -13.82 20.63
C MET A 242 24.87 -14.97 20.88
N GLU A 243 24.69 -15.72 21.97
CA GLU A 243 25.42 -16.95 22.25
C GLU A 243 24.53 -18.15 21.92
N GLY A 244 24.38 -18.45 20.64
CA GLY A 244 23.64 -19.64 20.21
C GLY A 244 23.72 -19.88 18.71
N ILE A 245 24.09 -21.09 18.33
CA ILE A 245 24.02 -21.59 16.94
C ILE A 245 22.54 -21.83 16.63
N GLY A 246 21.82 -20.81 16.11
CA GLY A 246 20.54 -21.05 15.42
C GLY A 246 19.37 -20.09 15.69
N THR A 247 19.43 -19.15 16.63
CA THR A 247 18.33 -18.19 16.88
C THR A 247 18.68 -16.80 16.36
N PHE A 248 18.04 -16.41 15.24
CA PHE A 248 18.27 -15.14 14.54
C PHE A 248 17.47 -13.95 15.09
N ASN A 249 16.66 -14.14 16.13
CA ASN A 249 15.80 -13.07 16.64
C ASN A 249 16.61 -12.19 17.59
N ALA A 250 16.89 -10.95 17.21
CA ALA A 250 17.53 -10.00 18.13
C ALA A 250 16.54 -9.57 19.22
N PRO A 251 17.01 -9.20 20.44
CA PRO A 251 16.17 -8.49 21.39
C PRO A 251 15.63 -7.19 20.78
N GLU A 252 14.32 -7.00 20.85
CA GLU A 252 13.60 -5.82 20.37
C GLU A 252 13.01 -5.05 21.56
N PRO A 253 12.74 -3.74 21.44
CA PRO A 253 12.04 -2.99 22.48
C PRO A 253 10.70 -3.64 22.83
N TYR A 254 10.37 -3.73 24.11
CA TYR A 254 9.11 -4.28 24.59
C TYR A 254 7.91 -3.57 23.94
N ASP A 255 6.98 -4.37 23.42
CA ASP A 255 5.75 -3.89 22.77
C ASP A 255 4.56 -4.73 23.25
N GLU A 256 3.73 -4.10 24.09
CA GLU A 256 2.50 -4.69 24.65
C GLU A 256 1.53 -5.21 23.58
N ARG A 257 1.61 -4.73 22.35
CA ARG A 257 0.66 -5.09 21.28
C ARG A 257 0.97 -6.46 20.67
N ILE A 258 2.21 -6.93 20.78
CA ILE A 258 2.68 -8.16 20.14
C ILE A 258 3.27 -9.18 21.12
N ILE A 259 3.50 -8.81 22.38
CA ILE A 259 3.97 -9.72 23.44
C ILE A 259 3.07 -10.95 23.60
N ASP A 260 1.76 -10.79 23.36
CA ASP A 260 0.76 -11.87 23.43
C ASP A 260 0.69 -12.73 22.15
N LEU A 261 1.47 -12.41 21.12
CA LEU A 261 1.54 -13.22 19.90
C LEU A 261 2.16 -14.58 20.22
N ARG A 262 1.45 -15.64 19.87
CA ARG A 262 1.90 -17.02 20.05
C ARG A 262 1.63 -17.84 18.81
N ARG A 263 2.63 -18.61 18.39
CA ARG A 263 2.48 -19.69 17.42
C ARG A 263 1.78 -20.85 18.10
N ILE A 264 0.68 -21.33 17.51
CA ILE A 264 -0.17 -22.37 18.06
C ILE A 264 -0.16 -23.61 17.18
N LYS A 265 -0.37 -24.77 17.79
CA LYS A 265 -0.67 -26.01 17.07
C LYS A 265 -2.17 -26.17 16.99
N VAL A 266 -2.67 -26.55 15.83
CA VAL A 266 -4.11 -26.73 15.56
C VAL A 266 -4.41 -28.15 15.10
N CYS A 267 -5.65 -28.57 15.30
CA CYS A 267 -6.22 -29.85 14.89
C CYS A 267 -7.67 -29.68 14.41
N ASP A 268 -8.29 -30.75 13.96
CA ASP A 268 -9.68 -30.81 13.48
C ASP A 268 -10.72 -30.34 14.52
N THR A 269 -10.45 -30.51 15.81
CA THR A 269 -11.31 -30.02 16.91
C THR A 269 -11.04 -28.58 17.33
N THR A 270 -10.11 -27.87 16.67
CA THR A 270 -9.77 -26.48 17.04
C THR A 270 -10.88 -25.51 16.64
N THR A 271 -11.24 -24.57 17.52
CA THR A 271 -12.20 -23.51 17.21
C THR A 271 -11.53 -22.42 16.37
N PHE A 272 -11.77 -22.45 15.06
CA PHE A 272 -11.20 -21.48 14.12
C PHE A 272 -12.01 -20.18 13.98
N PHE A 273 -13.31 -20.23 14.25
CA PHE A 273 -14.23 -19.10 14.10
C PHE A 273 -15.10 -18.92 15.35
N LYS A 274 -15.33 -17.66 15.75
CA LYS A 274 -16.33 -17.26 16.75
C LYS A 274 -17.16 -16.12 16.17
N ASN A 275 -18.49 -16.23 16.21
CA ASN A 275 -19.40 -15.23 15.62
C ASN A 275 -19.03 -14.88 14.17
N GLU A 276 -18.76 -15.91 13.34
CA GLU A 276 -18.33 -15.78 11.93
C GLU A 276 -17.00 -15.06 11.70
N LYS A 277 -16.29 -14.66 12.77
CA LYS A 277 -14.97 -14.03 12.70
C LYS A 277 -13.87 -15.03 13.01
N ALA A 278 -12.79 -14.98 12.24
CA ALA A 278 -11.59 -15.77 12.48
C ALA A 278 -10.99 -15.42 13.85
N VAL A 279 -10.69 -16.45 14.64
CA VAL A 279 -9.97 -16.34 15.92
C VAL A 279 -8.60 -17.01 15.89
N VAL A 280 -8.27 -17.63 14.75
CA VAL A 280 -6.94 -18.15 14.45
C VAL A 280 -6.42 -17.41 13.23
N TRP A 281 -5.14 -17.11 13.27
CA TRP A 281 -4.41 -16.46 12.19
C TRP A 281 -3.36 -17.42 11.64
N TYR A 282 -2.90 -17.23 10.43
CA TYR A 282 -1.91 -18.10 9.82
C TYR A 282 -0.92 -17.32 8.96
N ALA A 283 0.26 -17.90 8.78
CA ALA A 283 1.23 -17.50 7.78
C ALA A 283 1.70 -18.73 7.02
N LYS A 284 1.93 -18.57 5.72
CA LYS A 284 2.55 -19.61 4.92
C LYS A 284 4.07 -19.46 4.97
N VAL A 285 4.77 -20.57 5.16
CA VAL A 285 6.22 -20.62 5.24
C VAL A 285 6.70 -21.75 4.33
N GLY A 286 7.01 -21.42 3.07
CA GLY A 286 7.27 -22.44 2.04
C GLY A 286 6.04 -23.32 1.82
N ASP A 287 6.19 -24.64 1.93
CA ASP A 287 5.10 -25.60 1.71
C ASP A 287 4.22 -25.85 2.96
N SER A 288 4.59 -25.30 4.12
CA SER A 288 3.86 -25.46 5.37
C SER A 288 3.11 -24.20 5.79
N VAL A 289 2.22 -24.36 6.77
CA VAL A 289 1.46 -23.27 7.38
C VAL A 289 1.73 -23.26 8.88
N GLU A 290 2.04 -22.08 9.39
CA GLU A 290 2.14 -21.79 10.82
C GLU A 290 0.89 -21.05 11.27
N PHE A 291 0.36 -21.43 12.44
CA PHE A 291 -0.86 -20.85 12.99
C PHE A 291 -0.56 -20.00 14.21
N PHE A 292 -1.36 -18.97 14.44
CA PHE A 292 -1.18 -17.98 15.49
C PHE A 292 -2.50 -17.69 16.20
N ASN A 293 -2.39 -17.32 17.48
CA ASN A 293 -3.54 -16.99 18.33
C ASN A 293 -4.14 -15.61 18.07
N THR A 294 -3.42 -14.70 17.39
CA THR A 294 -3.86 -13.33 17.12
C THR A 294 -3.29 -12.81 15.81
N HIS A 295 -3.85 -11.70 15.34
CA HIS A 295 -3.34 -10.90 14.24
C HIS A 295 -1.99 -10.26 14.56
N GLY A 296 -1.24 -9.90 13.53
CA GLY A 296 0.05 -9.24 13.69
C GLY A 296 0.96 -9.52 12.51
N MET A 297 2.27 -9.45 12.79
CA MET A 297 3.32 -9.76 11.83
C MET A 297 4.03 -11.05 12.27
N HIS A 298 4.46 -11.86 11.30
CA HIS A 298 5.21 -13.06 11.55
C HIS A 298 6.61 -12.69 12.09
N PRO A 299 7.00 -13.21 13.26
CA PRO A 299 8.20 -12.75 13.97
C PRO A 299 9.50 -13.04 13.22
N GLU A 300 9.56 -14.13 12.44
CA GLU A 300 10.79 -14.54 11.76
C GLU A 300 10.95 -14.00 10.33
N ASN A 301 9.85 -13.66 9.64
CA ASN A 301 9.90 -13.26 8.22
C ASN A 301 9.23 -11.90 7.94
N GLY A 302 8.62 -11.28 8.96
CA GLY A 302 8.01 -9.96 8.87
C GLY A 302 6.76 -9.88 7.99
N ARG A 303 6.16 -10.99 7.56
CA ARG A 303 4.92 -10.98 6.75
C ARG A 303 3.70 -10.79 7.63
N ALA A 304 2.67 -10.11 7.12
CA ALA A 304 1.41 -9.98 7.85
C ALA A 304 0.72 -11.34 8.00
N LEU A 305 0.25 -11.62 9.22
CA LEU A 305 -0.58 -12.80 9.49
C LEU A 305 -1.95 -12.61 8.86
N ARG A 306 -2.52 -13.69 8.33
CA ARG A 306 -3.83 -13.69 7.65
C ARG A 306 -4.89 -14.38 8.50
N PRO A 307 -6.15 -13.94 8.48
CA PRO A 307 -7.22 -14.64 9.17
C PRO A 307 -7.44 -16.02 8.55
N ILE A 308 -7.62 -17.05 9.38
CA ILE A 308 -7.87 -18.41 8.91
C ILE A 308 -9.11 -18.49 8.01
N THR A 309 -9.07 -19.33 6.98
CA THR A 309 -10.20 -19.59 6.08
C THR A 309 -10.59 -21.07 6.08
N PRO A 310 -11.85 -21.42 5.73
CA PRO A 310 -12.28 -22.82 5.60
C PRO A 310 -11.38 -23.64 4.67
N TYR A 311 -10.89 -23.01 3.60
CA TYR A 311 -9.98 -23.61 2.64
C TYR A 311 -8.64 -24.03 3.28
N ILE A 312 -8.00 -23.13 4.04
CA ILE A 312 -6.72 -23.43 4.71
C ILE A 312 -6.89 -24.57 5.72
N ILE A 313 -7.99 -24.58 6.46
CA ILE A 313 -8.30 -25.67 7.40
C ILE A 313 -8.38 -27.01 6.66
N HIS A 314 -9.14 -27.05 5.57
CA HIS A 314 -9.30 -28.28 4.79
C HIS A 314 -7.98 -28.75 4.15
N LYS A 315 -7.12 -27.84 3.67
CA LYS A 315 -5.86 -28.22 3.02
C LYS A 315 -4.77 -28.64 4.01
N TYR A 316 -4.65 -27.95 5.14
CA TYR A 316 -3.48 -28.07 6.03
C TYR A 316 -3.77 -28.67 7.40
N VAL A 317 -5.02 -28.68 7.85
CA VAL A 317 -5.41 -29.20 9.17
C VAL A 317 -6.10 -30.55 9.05
N VAL A 318 -7.05 -30.66 8.13
CA VAL A 318 -7.75 -31.93 7.88
C VAL A 318 -6.84 -32.83 7.06
N LYS A 319 -6.19 -33.80 7.72
CA LYS A 319 -5.46 -34.85 7.01
C LYS A 319 -6.46 -35.67 6.19
N LYS A 320 -6.17 -35.82 4.89
CA LYS A 320 -6.73 -36.92 4.09
C LYS A 320 -6.23 -38.26 4.60
#